data_AF-A0A382BZB0-F1
#
_entry.id   AF-A0A382BZB0-F1
#
_cell.length_a   1.000
_cell.length_b   1.000
_cell.length_c   1.000
_cell.angle_alpha   90.00
_cell.angle_beta   90.00
_cell.angle_gamma   90.00
#
_symmetry.space_group_name_H-M   'P 1'
#
loop_
_entity.id
_entity.type
_entity.pdbx_description
1 polymer ?
#
loop_
_entity_poly.entity_id
_entity_poly.type
_entity_poly.pdbx_seq_one_letter_code
_entity_poly.pdbx_strand_id
1 'polypeptide(L)'
;MNKNIRWLQYSIGLILLIISLIAFFNYKVDSSGIFGHSNYLSKAAKALTSGKMLAGLDNIDDRLFQELIIKNLRVRNDVIAIGSSTTMSLRKGVVSKDRINFFNHSVNGASLEDYIAIVGAYELIHGYLPSTVILGVDPWVFNKNNG
;
A
#
# COMPACT_ATOMS: atom_id res chain seq x y z
N MET A 1 38.30 40.12 -0.82
CA MET A 1 36.97 39.57 -0.45
C MET A 1 37.00 39.21 1.04
N ASN A 2 36.10 39.77 1.85
CA ASN A 2 36.16 39.70 3.32
C ASN A 2 36.13 38.25 3.83
N LYS A 3 36.98 37.90 4.80
CA LYS A 3 37.14 36.51 5.30
C LYS A 3 35.80 35.90 5.77
N ASN A 4 34.91 36.74 6.29
CA ASN A 4 33.56 36.39 6.73
C ASN A 4 32.64 35.95 5.56
N ILE A 5 32.81 36.54 4.36
CA ILE A 5 32.02 36.18 3.18
C ILE A 5 32.43 34.80 2.63
N ARG A 6 33.72 34.46 2.71
CA ARG A 6 34.23 33.16 2.25
C ARG A 6 33.72 32.01 3.11
N TRP A 7 33.70 32.18 4.44
CA TRP A 7 33.16 31.17 5.34
C TRP A 7 31.67 30.91 5.06
N LEU A 8 30.89 31.97 4.84
CA LEU A 8 29.47 31.85 4.49
C LEU A 8 29.27 31.09 3.17
N GLN A 9 30.07 31.37 2.14
CA GLN A 9 30.02 30.66 0.86
C GLN A 9 30.32 29.17 1.01
N TYR A 10 31.33 28.80 1.81
CA TYR A 10 31.65 27.40 2.07
C TYR A 10 30.53 26.69 2.85
N SER A 11 29.95 27.35 3.84
CA SER A 11 28.81 26.79 4.60
C SER A 11 27.60 26.55 3.72
N ILE A 12 27.25 27.50 2.85
CA ILE A 12 26.14 27.35 1.88
C ILE A 12 26.45 26.21 0.90
N GLY A 13 27.67 26.16 0.36
CA GLY A 13 28.10 25.10 -0.54
C GLY A 13 28.01 23.71 0.10
N LEU A 14 28.41 23.59 1.37
CA LEU A 14 28.33 22.34 2.12
C LEU A 14 26.87 21.91 2.37
N ILE A 15 25.99 22.85 2.74
CA ILE A 15 24.56 22.57 2.94
C ILE A 15 23.94 22.07 1.62
N LEU A 16 24.21 22.74 0.51
CA LEU A 16 23.71 22.32 -0.80
C LEU A 16 24.24 20.93 -1.18
N LEU A 17 25.53 20.65 -0.94
CA LEU A 17 26.12 19.33 -1.19
C LEU A 17 25.42 18.24 -0.38
N ILE A 18 25.17 18.48 0.92
CA ILE A 18 24.47 17.52 1.79
C ILE A 18 23.04 17.27 1.29
N ILE A 19 22.30 18.34 0.97
CA ILE A 19 20.93 18.22 0.43
C ILE A 19 20.94 17.46 -0.90
N SER A 20 21.88 17.75 -1.79
CA SER A 20 22.02 17.04 -3.08
C SER A 20 22.34 15.56 -2.88
N LEU A 21 23.20 15.21 -1.92
CA LEU A 21 23.51 13.81 -1.62
C LEU A 21 22.28 13.06 -1.07
N ILE A 22 21.53 13.68 -0.15
CA ILE A 22 20.29 13.11 0.40
C ILE A 22 19.25 12.94 -0.72
N ALA A 23 19.05 13.97 -1.56
CA ALA A 23 18.12 13.93 -2.68
C ALA A 23 18.50 12.83 -3.68
N PHE A 24 19.78 12.73 -4.04
CA PHE A 24 20.28 11.69 -4.94
C PHE A 24 20.08 10.29 -4.37
N PHE A 25 20.39 10.08 -3.08
CA PHE A 25 20.20 8.80 -2.42
C PHE A 25 18.71 8.41 -2.37
N ASN A 26 17.84 9.33 -1.96
CA ASN A 26 16.40 9.10 -1.91
C ASN A 26 15.82 8.82 -3.30
N TYR A 27 16.29 9.51 -4.33
CA TYR A 27 15.87 9.27 -5.71
C TYR A 27 16.34 7.90 -6.25
N LYS A 28 17.58 7.51 -5.95
CA LYS A 28 18.18 6.28 -6.46
C LYS A 28 17.69 5.03 -5.73
N VAL A 29 17.58 5.09 -4.40
CA VAL A 29 17.13 3.96 -3.58
C VAL A 29 15.62 3.84 -3.61
N ASP A 30 14.91 4.98 -3.59
CA ASP A 30 13.45 5.04 -3.69
C ASP A 30 12.75 4.05 -2.75
N SER A 31 13.12 4.05 -1.48
CA SER A 31 12.61 3.08 -0.49
C SER A 31 11.09 3.15 -0.35
N SER A 32 10.51 4.33 -0.49
CA SER A 32 9.06 4.55 -0.48
C SER A 32 8.39 4.25 -1.83
N GLY A 33 9.16 3.97 -2.89
CA GLY A 33 8.64 3.65 -4.22
C GLY A 33 8.00 4.81 -4.98
N ILE A 34 8.22 6.05 -4.54
CA ILE A 34 7.62 7.27 -5.11
C ILE A 34 8.07 7.50 -6.55
N PHE A 35 9.32 7.15 -6.89
CA PHE A 35 9.90 7.36 -8.21
C PHE A 35 9.72 6.15 -9.15
N GLY A 36 9.03 5.09 -8.69
CA GLY A 36 8.70 3.92 -9.51
C GLY A 36 9.91 3.05 -9.88
N HIS A 37 11.10 3.32 -9.32
CA HIS A 37 12.28 2.48 -9.53
C HIS A 37 12.22 1.17 -8.73
N SER A 38 11.42 1.17 -7.67
CA SER A 38 11.23 0.01 -6.82
C SER A 38 10.16 -0.94 -7.42
N ASN A 39 10.54 -2.20 -7.69
CA ASN A 39 9.60 -3.24 -8.12
C ASN A 39 9.26 -4.24 -7.01
N TYR A 40 9.62 -3.92 -5.77
CA TYR A 40 9.52 -4.85 -4.66
C TYR A 40 8.05 -5.18 -4.35
N LEU A 41 7.14 -4.20 -4.33
CA LEU A 41 5.72 -4.45 -4.12
C LEU A 41 5.09 -5.27 -5.24
N SER A 42 5.49 -5.02 -6.49
CA SER A 42 4.99 -5.81 -7.63
C SER A 42 5.43 -7.27 -7.53
N LYS A 43 6.69 -7.52 -7.14
CA LYS A 43 7.21 -8.87 -6.88
C LYS A 43 6.51 -9.52 -5.68
N ALA A 44 6.31 -8.78 -4.61
CA ALA A 44 5.60 -9.24 -3.42
C ALA A 44 4.16 -9.62 -3.76
N ALA A 45 3.42 -8.77 -4.46
CA ALA A 45 2.03 -9.03 -4.86
C ALA A 45 1.93 -10.29 -5.70
N LYS A 46 2.79 -10.45 -6.71
CA LYS A 46 2.87 -11.68 -7.52
C LYS A 46 3.17 -12.93 -6.69
N ALA A 47 4.08 -12.82 -5.72
CA ALA A 47 4.41 -13.93 -4.85
C ALA A 47 3.23 -14.29 -3.93
N LEU A 48 2.55 -13.30 -3.35
CA LEU A 48 1.37 -13.48 -2.50
C LEU A 48 0.23 -14.16 -3.27
N THR A 49 -0.13 -13.65 -4.44
CA THR A 49 -1.22 -14.21 -5.25
C THR A 49 -0.89 -15.57 -5.87
N SER A 50 0.40 -15.94 -5.90
CA SER A 50 0.85 -17.31 -6.23
C SER A 50 0.81 -18.29 -5.05
N GLY A 51 0.36 -17.85 -3.87
CA GLY A 51 0.22 -18.69 -2.67
C GLY A 51 1.48 -18.75 -1.79
N LYS A 52 2.47 -17.88 -2.02
CA LYS A 52 3.67 -17.81 -1.17
C LYS A 52 3.41 -16.95 0.07
N MET A 53 4.02 -17.34 1.18
CA MET A 53 4.08 -16.50 2.37
C MET A 53 5.10 -15.38 2.18
N LEU A 54 4.76 -14.18 2.63
CA LEU A 54 5.63 -13.01 2.61
C LEU A 54 6.02 -12.64 4.04
N ALA A 55 7.27 -12.22 4.21
CA ALA A 55 7.79 -11.69 5.46
C ALA A 55 8.70 -10.49 5.16
N GLY A 56 8.87 -9.60 6.13
CA GLY A 56 9.78 -8.45 6.03
C GLY A 56 9.27 -7.29 5.17
N LEU A 57 7.96 -7.23 4.87
CA LEU A 57 7.34 -6.01 4.36
C LEU A 57 7.07 -5.08 5.55
N ASP A 58 7.59 -3.86 5.49
CA ASP A 58 7.40 -2.83 6.51
C ASP A 58 7.35 -1.46 5.84
N ASN A 59 6.57 -0.52 6.41
CA ASN A 59 6.35 0.84 5.91
C ASN A 59 6.06 0.92 4.39
N ILE A 60 5.16 0.04 3.93
CA ILE A 60 4.73 0.00 2.53
C ILE A 60 3.54 0.92 2.27
N ASP A 61 3.36 1.30 1.00
CA ASP A 61 2.08 1.85 0.55
C ASP A 61 1.06 0.70 0.43
N ASP A 62 0.21 0.56 1.44
CA ASP A 62 -0.83 -0.46 1.50
C ASP A 62 -1.79 -0.37 0.31
N ARG A 63 -2.13 0.84 -0.16
CA ARG A 63 -3.12 1.06 -1.22
C ARG A 63 -2.58 0.61 -2.56
N LEU A 64 -1.37 1.03 -2.89
CA LEU A 64 -0.66 0.53 -4.07
C LEU A 64 -0.47 -1.00 -3.99
N PHE A 65 -0.18 -1.53 -2.81
CA PHE A 65 -0.03 -2.97 -2.64
C PHE A 65 -1.34 -3.73 -2.88
N GLN A 66 -2.48 -3.25 -2.39
CA GLN A 66 -3.79 -3.87 -2.68
C GLN A 66 -4.14 -3.78 -4.17
N GLU A 67 -3.88 -2.66 -4.83
CA GLU A 67 -4.07 -2.54 -6.29
C GLU A 67 -3.23 -3.58 -7.04
N LEU A 68 -1.95 -3.71 -6.69
CA LEU A 68 -1.05 -4.69 -7.29
C LEU A 68 -1.50 -6.13 -6.98
N ILE A 69 -2.01 -6.42 -5.79
CA ILE A 69 -2.59 -7.71 -5.44
C ILE A 69 -3.75 -8.00 -6.38
N ILE A 70 -4.74 -7.09 -6.48
CA ILE A 70 -5.93 -7.28 -7.32
C ILE A 70 -5.50 -7.52 -8.77
N LYS A 71 -4.59 -6.71 -9.33
CA LYS A 71 -4.04 -6.89 -10.69
C LYS A 71 -3.41 -8.26 -10.93
N ASN A 72 -2.86 -8.90 -9.89
CA ASN A 72 -2.16 -10.19 -10.00
C ASN A 72 -2.99 -11.37 -9.49
N LEU A 73 -4.25 -11.18 -9.12
CA LEU A 73 -5.15 -12.28 -8.76
C LEU A 73 -5.35 -13.22 -9.96
N ARG A 74 -5.18 -14.52 -9.72
CA ARG A 74 -5.39 -15.58 -10.73
C ARG A 74 -6.65 -16.39 -10.51
N VAL A 75 -7.28 -16.19 -9.35
CA VAL A 75 -8.46 -16.91 -8.90
C VAL A 75 -9.52 -15.87 -8.58
N ARG A 76 -10.76 -16.17 -8.95
CA ARG A 76 -11.92 -15.34 -8.62
C ARG A 76 -12.17 -15.40 -7.11
N ASN A 77 -12.14 -14.24 -6.44
CA ASN A 77 -12.48 -14.13 -5.02
C ASN A 77 -13.94 -13.71 -4.91
N ASP A 78 -14.79 -14.65 -4.51
CA ASP A 78 -16.23 -14.40 -4.35
C ASP A 78 -16.55 -13.73 -3.00
N VAL A 79 -15.68 -13.92 -2.00
CA VAL A 79 -15.80 -13.29 -0.68
C VAL A 79 -14.56 -12.46 -0.41
N ILE A 80 -14.73 -11.16 -0.15
CA ILE A 80 -13.64 -10.31 0.29
C ILE A 80 -13.95 -9.64 1.63
N ALA A 81 -12.91 -9.33 2.39
CA ALA A 81 -13.01 -8.46 3.56
C ALA A 81 -12.29 -7.13 3.29
N ILE A 82 -12.86 -6.03 3.78
CA ILE A 82 -12.29 -4.68 3.70
C ILE A 82 -12.47 -4.02 5.06
N GLY A 83 -11.47 -3.28 5.53
CA GLY A 83 -11.51 -2.57 6.80
C GLY A 83 -10.14 -2.00 7.17
N SER A 84 -10.02 -1.42 8.36
CA SER A 84 -8.72 -0.93 8.84
C SER A 84 -7.83 -2.07 9.40
N SER A 85 -6.76 -1.69 10.10
CA SER A 85 -5.90 -2.60 10.87
C SER A 85 -6.68 -3.49 11.86
N THR A 86 -7.85 -3.04 12.33
CA THR A 86 -8.74 -3.85 13.19
C THR A 86 -9.28 -5.10 12.49
N THR A 87 -9.38 -5.06 11.16
CA THR A 87 -9.96 -6.13 10.33
C THR A 87 -8.88 -7.01 9.67
N MET A 88 -7.60 -6.60 9.68
CA MET A 88 -6.49 -7.36 9.08
C MET A 88 -6.33 -8.77 9.67
N SER A 89 -6.73 -8.97 10.93
CA SER A 89 -6.65 -10.28 11.59
C SER A 89 -7.70 -11.27 11.10
N LEU A 90 -8.71 -10.84 10.32
CA LEU A 90 -9.76 -11.70 9.81
C LEU A 90 -9.20 -12.70 8.79
N ARG A 91 -9.34 -13.98 9.10
CA ARG A 91 -8.88 -15.10 8.25
C ARG A 91 -10.07 -15.90 7.74
N LYS A 92 -9.89 -16.56 6.59
CA LYS A 92 -10.88 -17.45 5.97
C LYS A 92 -11.53 -18.41 6.98
N GLY A 93 -10.75 -19.05 7.85
CA GLY A 93 -11.25 -20.04 8.81
C GLY A 93 -12.20 -19.50 9.88
N VAL A 94 -12.23 -18.17 10.08
CA VAL A 94 -13.22 -17.50 10.95
C VAL A 94 -14.51 -17.22 10.17
N VAL A 95 -14.39 -16.92 8.88
CA VAL A 95 -15.52 -16.56 8.00
C VAL A 95 -16.33 -17.79 7.59
N SER A 96 -15.68 -18.87 7.18
CA SER A 96 -16.36 -20.10 6.77
C SER A 96 -15.47 -21.33 6.93
N LYS A 97 -16.11 -22.47 7.22
CA LYS A 97 -15.48 -23.79 7.20
C LYS A 97 -15.46 -24.41 5.79
N ASP A 98 -16.20 -23.83 4.85
CA ASP A 98 -16.33 -24.33 3.49
C ASP A 98 -15.16 -23.88 2.59
N ARG A 99 -15.04 -24.54 1.43
CA ARG A 99 -14.06 -24.18 0.40
C ARG A 99 -14.52 -22.91 -0.35
N ILE A 100 -14.31 -21.75 0.28
CA ILE A 100 -14.52 -20.43 -0.35
C ILE A 100 -13.20 -19.80 -0.82
N ASN A 101 -13.24 -19.02 -1.90
CA ASN A 101 -12.14 -18.14 -2.29
C ASN A 101 -12.30 -16.81 -1.56
N PHE A 102 -11.50 -16.66 -0.50
CA PHE A 102 -11.53 -15.52 0.41
C PHE A 102 -10.24 -14.73 0.33
N PHE A 103 -10.34 -13.39 0.27
CA PHE A 103 -9.19 -12.51 0.42
C PHE A 103 -9.50 -11.33 1.34
N ASN A 104 -8.54 -10.96 2.19
CA ASN A 104 -8.66 -9.81 3.08
C ASN A 104 -7.85 -8.63 2.50
N HIS A 105 -8.54 -7.57 2.10
CA HIS A 105 -8.00 -6.35 1.52
C HIS A 105 -7.90 -5.19 2.53
N SER A 106 -7.98 -5.47 3.84
CA SER A 106 -7.79 -4.43 4.85
C SER A 106 -6.47 -3.68 4.70
N VAL A 107 -6.51 -2.37 4.95
CA VAL A 107 -5.36 -1.44 4.88
C VAL A 107 -5.23 -0.68 6.19
N ASN A 108 -4.06 -0.15 6.51
CA ASN A 108 -3.90 0.64 7.73
C ASN A 108 -4.73 1.93 7.65
N GLY A 109 -5.53 2.20 8.69
CA GLY A 109 -6.33 3.43 8.78
C GLY A 109 -7.33 3.61 7.64
N ALA A 110 -7.95 2.52 7.17
CA ALA A 110 -8.85 2.55 6.01
C ALA A 110 -9.92 3.65 6.11
N SER A 111 -10.13 4.36 4.99
CA SER A 111 -11.18 5.37 4.80
C SER A 111 -12.32 4.83 3.93
N LEU A 112 -13.41 5.58 3.78
CA LEU A 112 -14.53 5.17 2.92
C LEU A 112 -14.11 5.02 1.45
N GLU A 113 -13.18 5.87 0.99
CA GLU A 113 -12.61 5.84 -0.36
C GLU A 113 -11.90 4.52 -0.64
N ASP A 114 -11.19 3.96 0.35
CA ASP A 114 -10.52 2.66 0.20
C ASP A 114 -11.54 1.54 -0.07
N TYR A 115 -12.73 1.61 0.53
CA TYR A 115 -13.76 0.59 0.40
C TYR A 115 -14.33 0.62 -1.02
N ILE A 116 -14.62 1.82 -1.50
CA ILE A 116 -15.11 2.06 -2.86
C ILE A 116 -14.03 1.67 -3.88
N ALA A 117 -12.79 2.09 -3.66
CA ALA A 117 -11.68 1.83 -4.57
C ALA A 117 -11.38 0.34 -4.70
N ILE A 118 -11.33 -0.41 -3.59
CA ILE A 118 -11.06 -1.85 -3.61
C ILE A 118 -12.17 -2.59 -4.35
N VAL A 119 -13.45 -2.32 -4.04
CA VAL A 119 -14.57 -2.97 -4.73
C VAL A 119 -14.60 -2.60 -6.21
N GLY A 120 -14.44 -1.32 -6.53
CA GLY A 120 -14.41 -0.82 -7.90
C GLY A 120 -13.23 -1.36 -8.71
N ALA A 121 -12.08 -1.60 -8.08
CA ALA A 121 -10.92 -2.21 -8.74
C ALA A 121 -11.21 -3.63 -9.24
N TYR A 122 -12.02 -4.43 -8.53
CA TYR A 122 -12.44 -5.74 -9.01
C TYR A 122 -13.27 -5.64 -10.30
N GLU A 123 -14.23 -4.72 -10.33
CA GLU A 123 -15.06 -4.48 -11.52
C GLU A 123 -14.21 -3.97 -12.70
N LEU A 124 -13.38 -2.96 -12.46
CA LEU A 124 -12.56 -2.33 -13.49
C LEU A 124 -11.50 -3.27 -14.08
N ILE A 125 -10.83 -4.06 -13.24
CA ILE A 125 -9.68 -4.89 -13.65
C ILE A 125 -10.12 -6.27 -14.13
N HIS A 126 -11.11 -6.88 -13.47
CA HIS A 126 -11.52 -8.26 -13.74
C HIS A 126 -12.93 -8.40 -14.33
N GLY A 127 -13.69 -7.32 -14.44
CA GLY A 127 -15.04 -7.35 -15.01
C GLY A 127 -16.07 -8.03 -14.12
N TYR A 128 -15.84 -8.12 -12.81
CA TYR A 128 -16.81 -8.67 -11.86
C TYR A 128 -16.76 -7.99 -10.51
N LEU A 129 -17.88 -8.02 -9.79
CA LEU A 129 -17.94 -7.67 -8.37
C LEU A 129 -17.93 -8.94 -7.50
N PRO A 130 -17.22 -8.93 -6.36
CA PRO A 130 -17.32 -10.00 -5.36
C PRO A 130 -18.78 -10.20 -4.95
N SER A 131 -19.22 -11.45 -4.82
CA SER A 131 -20.61 -11.74 -4.41
C SER A 131 -20.87 -11.40 -2.95
N THR A 132 -19.83 -11.32 -2.13
CA THR A 132 -19.94 -10.96 -0.72
C THR A 132 -18.77 -10.08 -0.31
N VAL A 133 -19.08 -8.96 0.32
CA VAL A 133 -18.11 -8.02 0.87
C VAL A 133 -18.36 -7.90 2.37
N ILE A 134 -17.36 -8.29 3.17
CA ILE A 134 -17.37 -8.14 4.62
C ILE A 134 -16.71 -6.81 4.95
N LEU A 135 -17.48 -5.90 5.54
CA LEU A 135 -17.00 -4.57 5.92
C LEU A 135 -16.70 -4.54 7.42
N GLY A 136 -15.43 -4.43 7.77
CA GLY A 136 -15.04 -4.00 9.11
C GLY A 136 -15.15 -2.49 9.17
N VAL A 137 -16.04 -1.94 10.00
CA VAL A 137 -16.35 -0.51 10.01
C VAL A 137 -15.87 0.10 11.32
N ASP A 138 -14.82 0.90 11.23
CA ASP A 138 -14.30 1.65 12.37
C ASP A 138 -15.02 3.00 12.52
N PRO A 139 -15.04 3.59 13.73
CA PRO A 139 -15.79 4.83 13.98
C PRO A 139 -15.41 6.01 13.07
N TRP A 140 -14.18 6.05 12.56
CA TRP A 140 -13.69 7.14 11.71
C TRP A 140 -14.07 7.02 10.23
N VAL A 141 -14.56 5.85 9.77
CA VAL A 141 -14.86 5.62 8.35
C VAL A 141 -15.89 6.63 7.81
N PHE A 142 -16.85 7.04 8.65
CA PHE A 142 -17.88 8.03 8.28
C PHE A 142 -17.55 9.45 8.75
N ASN A 143 -16.35 9.68 9.27
CA ASN A 143 -15.91 11.02 9.61
C ASN A 143 -15.57 11.77 8.32
N LYS A 144 -16.26 12.89 8.06
CA LYS A 144 -16.03 13.73 6.88
C LYS A 144 -14.57 14.23 6.75
N ASN A 145 -13.83 14.27 7.84
CA ASN A 145 -12.43 14.70 7.87
C ASN A 145 -11.44 13.54 7.79
N ASN A 146 -11.91 12.30 7.57
CA ASN A 146 -11.06 11.12 7.47
C ASN A 146 -10.94 10.69 6.01
N GLY A 147 -9.73 10.88 5.45
CA GLY A 147 -9.34 10.57 4.09
C GLY A 147 -7.87 10.90 3.88
#